data_AF-A0A964XNX4-F1
#
_entry.id   AF-A0A964XNX4-F1
#
_cell.length_a   1.000
_cell.length_b   1.000
_cell.length_c   1.000
_cell.angle_alpha   90.00
_cell.angle_beta   90.00
_cell.angle_gamma   90.00
#
_symmetry.space_group_name_H-M   'P 1'
#
loop_
_entity.id
_entity.type
_entity.pdbx_description
1 polymer ?
#
loop_
_entity_poly.entity_id
_entity_poly.type
_entity_poly.pdbx_seq_one_letter_code
_entity_poly.pdbx_strand_id
1 'polypeptide(L)'
;MALAPHTSDLPEFTAVPLTPNCKRVLDLADHLLIGVSPGNSYFSIPNLARLMRWGHAAFRRVDVVCPDNGLVFTYRALGHSEEAAARKARKEVSGVRRRIRRAWERSGVPVDGQRTHLLSDLANSAAYQKLRARAEKALVEDEQLHHVCFGMTRRALRAAAGDVGEDAADGLDTALAMEYLIAELPFFVDTPSILNVPSSIVSYHAPVEFADLIYTGRSVLRAAGNQGHVLLNEGNPLR
;
A
#
# COMPACT_ATOMS: atom_id res chain seq x y z
N MET A 1 16.94 37.95 24.77
CA MET A 1 17.83 37.25 23.82
C MET A 1 16.99 36.19 23.14
N ALA A 2 16.44 36.51 21.98
CA ALA A 2 15.52 35.64 21.25
C ALA A 2 16.33 34.55 20.53
N LEU A 3 16.02 33.29 20.82
CA LEU A 3 16.49 32.17 20.02
C LEU A 3 15.79 32.23 18.67
N ALA A 4 16.59 32.28 17.61
CA ALA A 4 16.11 32.26 16.23
C ALA A 4 15.31 30.98 15.96
N PRO A 5 14.29 31.02 15.09
CA PRO A 5 13.60 29.81 14.66
C PRO A 5 14.60 28.94 13.89
N HIS A 6 14.75 27.67 14.32
CA HIS A 6 15.47 26.68 13.54
C HIS A 6 14.77 26.53 12.19
N THR A 7 15.42 26.99 11.13
CA THR A 7 15.00 26.83 9.75
C THR A 7 15.00 25.35 9.36
N SER A 8 13.83 24.71 9.29
CA SER A 8 13.56 23.48 8.52
C SER A 8 12.06 23.16 8.41
N ASP A 9 11.17 24.14 8.25
CA ASP A 9 9.71 23.88 8.30
C ASP A 9 9.04 23.72 6.93
N LEU A 10 9.57 22.81 6.11
CA LEU A 10 8.71 22.07 5.19
C LEU A 10 8.71 20.62 5.64
N PRO A 11 7.53 20.02 5.90
CA PRO A 11 7.47 18.64 6.31
C PRO A 11 8.00 17.78 5.16
N GLU A 12 8.90 16.85 5.49
CA GLU A 12 9.53 15.92 4.54
C GLU A 12 8.50 15.21 3.65
N PHE A 13 7.28 15.01 4.19
CA PHE A 13 6.09 14.59 3.45
C PHE A 13 4.87 15.42 3.88
N THR A 14 4.01 15.74 2.92
CA THR A 14 2.67 16.31 3.16
C THR A 14 1.62 15.23 2.90
N ALA A 15 0.77 14.96 3.89
CA ALA A 15 -0.35 14.03 3.77
C ALA A 15 -1.63 14.79 3.36
N VAL A 16 -2.14 14.50 2.17
CA VAL A 16 -3.37 15.08 1.64
C VAL A 16 -4.51 14.08 1.86
N PRO A 17 -5.44 14.33 2.80
CA PRO A 17 -6.56 13.42 3.06
C PRO A 17 -7.57 13.42 1.92
N LEU A 18 -8.03 12.24 1.54
CA LEU A 18 -8.97 12.07 0.43
C LEU A 18 -10.37 12.65 0.71
N THR A 19 -10.85 12.53 1.96
CA THR A 19 -12.19 13.00 2.37
C THR A 19 -12.12 13.71 3.73
N PRO A 20 -13.18 14.44 4.15
CA PRO A 20 -13.27 14.98 5.49
C PRO A 20 -13.14 13.92 6.60
N ASN A 21 -13.63 12.70 6.38
CA ASN A 21 -13.43 11.61 7.32
C ASN A 21 -11.96 11.17 7.37
N CYS A 22 -11.28 11.07 6.23
CA CYS A 22 -9.84 10.80 6.19
C CYS A 22 -9.05 11.86 6.93
N LYS A 23 -9.44 13.14 6.82
CA LYS A 23 -8.83 14.23 7.60
C LYS A 23 -9.03 14.01 9.10
N ARG A 24 -10.25 13.69 9.53
CA ARG A 24 -10.53 13.40 10.94
C ARG A 24 -9.68 12.24 11.47
N VAL A 25 -9.54 11.15 10.71
CA VAL A 25 -8.69 10.00 11.08
C VAL A 25 -7.21 10.39 11.09
N LEU A 26 -6.77 11.24 10.16
CA LEU A 26 -5.40 11.75 10.12
C LEU A 26 -5.09 12.59 11.36
N ASP A 27 -6.03 13.44 11.79
CA ASP A 27 -5.89 14.29 12.99
C ASP A 27 -5.81 13.46 14.29
N LEU A 28 -6.32 12.21 14.31
CA LEU A 28 -6.19 11.30 15.47
C LEU A 28 -4.76 10.75 15.62
N ALA A 29 -4.03 10.60 14.52
CA ALA A 29 -2.64 10.16 14.49
C ALA A 29 -2.35 8.82 15.22
N ASP A 30 -3.33 7.91 15.31
CA ASP A 30 -3.16 6.64 16.03
C ASP A 30 -2.20 5.70 15.31
N HIS A 31 -2.39 5.51 14.01
CA HIS A 31 -1.63 4.53 13.24
C HIS A 31 -1.45 4.95 11.78
N LEU A 32 -0.26 4.72 11.25
CA LEU A 32 0.07 4.82 9.83
C LEU A 32 0.44 3.44 9.27
N LEU A 33 -0.23 3.05 8.20
CA LEU A 33 0.13 1.92 7.37
C LEU A 33 0.93 2.39 6.15
N ILE A 34 2.11 1.79 5.96
CA ILE A 34 2.94 1.95 4.76
C ILE A 34 2.92 0.63 3.97
N GLY A 35 2.17 0.61 2.87
CA GLY A 35 2.17 -0.52 1.93
C GLY A 35 3.35 -0.44 0.96
N VAL A 36 4.23 -1.45 0.96
CA VAL A 36 5.45 -1.46 0.15
C VAL A 36 5.30 -2.40 -1.03
N SER A 37 4.93 -1.86 -2.19
CA SER A 37 4.77 -2.65 -3.41
C SER A 37 6.11 -3.15 -3.96
N PRO A 38 6.28 -4.46 -4.25
CA PRO A 38 7.43 -5.00 -4.96
C PRO A 38 7.60 -4.39 -6.36
N GLY A 39 8.84 -4.31 -6.84
CA GLY A 39 9.13 -3.74 -8.17
C GLY A 39 8.97 -2.21 -8.29
N ASN A 40 8.38 -1.52 -7.30
CA ASN A 40 8.24 -0.08 -7.34
C ASN A 40 9.52 0.63 -6.82
N SER A 41 10.10 1.49 -7.67
CA SER A 41 11.35 2.21 -7.43
C SER A 41 11.22 3.31 -6.37
N TYR A 42 10.01 3.84 -6.14
CA TYR A 42 9.71 4.78 -5.06
C TYR A 42 10.15 4.24 -3.69
N PHE A 43 9.94 2.95 -3.44
CA PHE A 43 10.32 2.28 -2.20
C PHE A 43 11.80 1.88 -2.17
N SER A 44 12.67 2.85 -2.49
CA SER A 44 14.11 2.74 -2.28
C SER A 44 14.45 2.78 -0.78
N ILE A 45 15.62 2.26 -0.40
CA ILE A 45 16.08 2.30 1.01
C ILE A 45 16.10 3.75 1.58
N PRO A 46 16.66 4.76 0.87
CA PRO A 46 16.61 6.13 1.36
C PRO A 46 15.18 6.61 1.58
N ASN A 47 14.29 6.40 0.62
CA ASN A 47 12.94 6.96 0.69
C ASN A 47 12.08 6.26 1.76
N LEU A 48 12.17 4.94 1.86
CA LEU A 48 11.53 4.19 2.94
C LEU A 48 12.01 4.67 4.32
N ALA A 49 13.31 4.91 4.49
CA ALA A 49 13.86 5.38 5.76
C ALA A 49 13.34 6.78 6.13
N ARG A 50 13.21 7.68 5.14
CA ARG A 50 12.58 9.00 5.30
C ARG A 50 11.12 8.86 5.72
N LEU A 51 10.35 8.06 4.99
CA LEU A 51 8.93 7.84 5.24
C LEU A 51 8.66 7.21 6.62
N MET A 52 9.44 6.21 7.01
CA MET A 52 9.37 5.58 8.33
C MET A 52 9.65 6.60 9.44
N ARG A 53 10.70 7.41 9.29
CA ARG A 53 11.07 8.45 10.27
C ARG A 53 9.99 9.53 10.39
N TRP A 54 9.50 10.04 9.27
CA TRP A 54 8.38 10.99 9.24
C TRP A 54 7.13 10.38 9.89
N GLY A 55 6.78 9.14 9.55
CA GLY A 55 5.63 8.44 10.11
C GLY A 55 5.73 8.31 11.64
N HIS A 56 6.90 7.97 12.17
CA HIS A 56 7.12 7.86 13.62
C HIS A 56 7.12 9.21 14.34
N ALA A 57 7.42 10.30 13.65
CA ALA A 57 7.29 11.65 14.20
C ALA A 57 5.83 12.12 14.22
N ALA A 58 5.00 11.64 13.29
CA ALA A 58 3.62 12.09 13.12
C ALA A 58 2.55 11.17 13.73
N PHE A 59 2.84 9.88 13.95
CA PHE A 59 1.87 8.88 14.39
C PHE A 59 2.36 8.09 15.60
N ARG A 60 1.41 7.64 16.45
CA ARG A 60 1.71 6.84 17.64
C ARG A 60 2.27 5.45 17.30
N ARG A 61 1.87 4.90 16.15
CA ARG A 61 2.31 3.60 15.66
C ARG A 61 2.44 3.62 14.14
N VAL A 62 3.48 2.96 13.62
CA VAL A 62 3.71 2.80 12.17
C VAL A 62 3.95 1.33 11.90
N ASP A 63 3.21 0.77 10.95
CA ASP A 63 3.42 -0.59 10.49
C ASP A 63 3.67 -0.59 8.97
N VAL A 64 4.67 -1.38 8.57
CA VAL A 64 5.04 -1.57 7.17
C VAL A 64 4.53 -2.93 6.71
N VAL A 65 3.73 -2.98 5.66
CA VAL A 65 3.21 -4.24 5.10
C VAL A 65 3.82 -4.50 3.74
N CYS A 66 4.34 -5.72 3.56
CA CYS A 66 4.83 -6.24 2.29
C CYS A 66 3.80 -7.25 1.72
N PRO A 67 3.12 -6.93 0.60
CA PRO A 67 2.20 -7.84 -0.10
C PRO A 67 2.97 -8.95 -0.84
N ASP A 68 3.32 -10.01 -0.12
CA ASP A 68 4.23 -11.06 -0.58
C ASP A 68 3.56 -12.24 -1.27
N ASN A 69 2.28 -12.51 -0.99
CA ASN A 69 1.55 -13.65 -1.54
C ASN A 69 0.90 -13.38 -2.91
N GLY A 70 0.59 -12.13 -3.25
CA GLY A 70 -0.09 -11.79 -4.52
C GLY A 70 0.83 -11.83 -5.74
N LEU A 71 2.14 -11.63 -5.56
CA LEU A 71 3.07 -11.33 -6.67
C LEU A 71 3.25 -12.51 -7.64
N VAL A 72 3.01 -13.74 -7.19
CA VAL A 72 3.05 -14.93 -8.04
C VAL A 72 2.00 -14.86 -9.16
N PHE A 73 0.81 -14.32 -8.88
CA PHE A 73 -0.27 -14.19 -9.85
C PHE A 73 0.07 -13.15 -10.92
N THR A 74 0.72 -12.06 -10.52
CA THR A 74 1.25 -11.07 -11.48
C THR A 74 2.23 -11.72 -12.45
N TYR A 75 3.16 -12.56 -11.99
CA TYR A 75 4.10 -13.22 -12.90
C TYR A 75 3.45 -14.28 -13.78
N ARG A 76 2.47 -15.02 -13.28
CA ARG A 76 1.69 -15.95 -14.11
C ARG A 76 0.90 -15.21 -15.18
N ALA A 77 0.31 -14.06 -14.84
CA ALA A 77 -0.39 -13.19 -15.78
C ALA A 77 0.54 -12.59 -16.86
N LEU A 78 1.84 -12.48 -16.57
CA LEU A 78 2.89 -12.12 -17.54
C LEU A 78 3.38 -13.33 -18.39
N GLY A 79 2.74 -14.49 -18.27
CA GLY A 79 3.07 -15.69 -19.06
C GLY A 79 4.19 -16.57 -18.49
N HIS A 80 4.65 -16.33 -17.26
CA HIS A 80 5.60 -17.24 -16.62
C HIS A 80 4.92 -18.55 -16.20
N SER A 81 5.65 -19.68 -16.36
CA SER A 81 5.22 -20.96 -15.78
C SER A 81 5.10 -20.86 -14.26
N GLU A 82 4.31 -21.74 -13.64
CA GLU A 82 4.06 -21.74 -12.20
C GLU A 82 5.36 -21.73 -11.37
N GLU A 83 6.32 -22.60 -11.71
CA GLU A 83 7.61 -22.68 -11.02
C GLU A 83 8.44 -21.40 -11.21
N ALA A 84 8.48 -20.86 -12.43
CA ALA A 84 9.23 -19.64 -12.74
C ALA A 84 8.62 -18.42 -12.02
N ALA A 85 7.29 -18.32 -12.01
CA ALA A 85 6.55 -17.28 -11.30
C ALA A 85 6.81 -17.35 -9.79
N ALA A 86 6.73 -18.54 -9.18
CA ALA A 86 7.00 -18.74 -7.76
C ALA A 86 8.46 -18.41 -7.40
N ARG A 87 9.42 -18.79 -8.23
CA ARG A 87 10.84 -18.45 -8.03
C ARG A 87 11.07 -16.94 -8.12
N LYS A 88 10.48 -16.27 -9.11
CA LYS A 88 10.61 -14.82 -9.32
C LYS A 88 9.94 -14.03 -8.19
N ALA A 89 8.74 -14.42 -7.78
CA ALA A 89 8.03 -13.84 -6.65
C ALA A 89 8.85 -13.93 -5.35
N ARG A 90 9.37 -15.12 -5.01
CA ARG A 90 10.23 -15.32 -3.83
C ARG A 90 11.48 -14.43 -3.85
N LYS A 91 12.13 -14.29 -5.01
CA LYS A 91 13.32 -13.44 -5.18
C LYS A 91 12.98 -11.96 -4.92
N GLU A 92 11.90 -11.47 -5.53
CA GLU A 92 11.47 -10.07 -5.36
C GLU A 92 11.03 -9.77 -3.93
N VAL A 93 10.21 -10.63 -3.33
CA VAL A 93 9.79 -10.50 -1.92
C VAL A 93 11.01 -10.46 -1.00
N SER A 94 11.98 -11.35 -1.21
CA SER A 94 13.23 -11.34 -0.44
C SER A 94 14.01 -10.02 -0.62
N GLY A 95 14.00 -9.46 -1.83
CA GLY A 95 14.56 -8.15 -2.13
C GLY A 95 13.87 -7.01 -1.37
N VAL A 96 12.54 -6.98 -1.39
CA VAL A 96 11.71 -5.99 -0.66
C VAL A 96 11.95 -6.10 0.85
N ARG A 97 11.94 -7.30 1.42
CA ARG A 97 12.20 -7.52 2.85
C ARG A 97 13.57 -6.98 3.26
N ARG A 98 14.61 -7.24 2.46
CA ARG A 98 15.96 -6.68 2.70
C ARG A 98 15.96 -5.16 2.62
N ARG A 99 15.24 -4.57 1.66
CA ARG A 99 15.11 -3.11 1.54
C ARG A 99 14.42 -2.50 2.76
N ILE A 100 13.30 -3.07 3.21
CA ILE A 100 12.56 -2.62 4.40
C ILE A 100 13.46 -2.69 5.63
N ARG A 101 14.13 -3.81 5.86
CA ARG A 101 15.07 -3.96 6.99
C ARG A 101 16.17 -2.88 6.96
N ARG A 102 16.82 -2.68 5.82
CA ARG A 102 17.86 -1.64 5.69
C ARG A 102 17.32 -0.23 5.84
N ALA A 103 16.08 0.00 5.42
CA ALA A 103 15.41 1.27 5.62
C ALA A 103 15.14 1.53 7.10
N TRP A 104 14.71 0.52 7.86
CA TRP A 104 14.59 0.61 9.31
C TRP A 104 15.93 0.94 9.98
N GLU A 105 17.00 0.23 9.62
CA GLU A 105 18.37 0.52 10.11
C GLU A 105 18.79 1.97 9.85
N ARG A 106 18.38 2.55 8.71
CA ARG A 106 18.68 3.94 8.31
C ARG A 106 17.69 4.99 8.84
N SER A 107 16.52 4.56 9.31
CA SER A 107 15.46 5.46 9.78
C SER A 107 15.79 6.12 11.12
N GLY A 108 16.68 5.51 11.91
CA GLY A 108 16.96 5.95 13.28
C GLY A 108 15.83 5.63 14.27
N VAL A 109 14.77 4.94 13.83
CA VAL A 109 13.69 4.48 14.70
C VAL A 109 14.19 3.35 15.60
N PRO A 110 13.97 3.42 16.93
CA PRO A 110 14.32 2.34 17.86
C PRO A 110 13.72 0.98 17.48
N VAL A 111 14.44 -0.10 17.75
CA VAL A 111 14.09 -1.47 17.30
C VAL A 111 12.71 -1.92 17.78
N ASP A 112 12.30 -1.54 18.99
CA ASP A 112 10.98 -1.81 19.58
C ASP A 112 9.83 -1.06 18.88
N GLY A 113 10.15 0.03 18.18
CA GLY A 113 9.23 0.76 17.32
C GLY A 113 9.09 0.17 15.91
N GLN A 114 10.03 -0.68 15.46
CA GLN A 114 10.05 -1.18 14.09
C GLN A 114 9.04 -2.32 13.90
N ARG A 115 8.02 -2.12 13.05
CA ARG A 115 6.98 -3.11 12.79
C ARG A 115 6.86 -3.39 11.30
N THR A 116 7.15 -4.62 10.91
CA THR A 116 7.02 -5.10 9.52
C THR A 116 6.23 -6.39 9.50
N HIS A 117 5.26 -6.47 8.60
CA HIS A 117 4.46 -7.67 8.38
C HIS A 117 4.56 -8.12 6.94
N LEU A 118 4.56 -9.43 6.73
CA LEU A 118 4.17 -9.97 5.43
C LEU A 118 2.66 -10.06 5.39
N LEU A 119 2.07 -9.82 4.22
CA LEU A 119 0.64 -9.99 4.05
C LEU A 119 0.24 -11.44 4.32
N SER A 120 1.07 -12.39 3.91
CA SER A 120 0.89 -13.82 4.21
C SER A 120 0.77 -14.12 5.70
N ASP A 121 1.48 -13.38 6.57
CA ASP A 121 1.37 -13.53 8.03
C ASP A 121 0.00 -13.08 8.54
N LEU A 122 -0.58 -12.05 7.92
CA LEU A 122 -1.88 -11.47 8.28
C LEU A 122 -3.06 -12.19 7.61
N ALA A 123 -2.80 -12.95 6.55
CA ALA A 123 -3.81 -13.63 5.74
C ALA A 123 -4.62 -14.69 6.50
N ASN A 124 -4.07 -15.21 7.61
CA ASN A 124 -4.74 -16.19 8.46
C ASN A 124 -5.64 -15.55 9.53
N SER A 125 -5.63 -14.21 9.67
CA SER A 125 -6.50 -13.54 10.65
C SER A 125 -7.96 -13.55 10.18
N ALA A 126 -8.88 -13.79 11.12
CA ALA A 126 -10.32 -13.80 10.83
C ALA A 126 -10.81 -12.44 10.28
N ALA A 127 -10.24 -11.33 10.78
CA ALA A 127 -10.54 -9.99 10.29
C ALA A 127 -10.17 -9.84 8.81
N TYR A 128 -8.93 -10.21 8.44
CA TYR A 128 -8.48 -10.16 7.05
C TYR A 128 -9.35 -11.03 6.14
N GLN A 129 -9.62 -12.29 6.52
CA GLN A 129 -10.41 -13.22 5.69
C GLN A 129 -11.83 -12.71 5.44
N LYS A 130 -12.48 -12.16 6.47
CA LYS A 130 -13.81 -11.56 6.35
C LYS A 130 -13.80 -10.36 5.40
N LEU A 131 -12.79 -9.50 5.52
CA LEU A 131 -12.65 -8.31 4.66
C LEU A 131 -12.32 -8.69 3.22
N ARG A 132 -11.48 -9.71 3.01
CA ARG A 132 -11.17 -10.24 1.69
C ARG A 132 -12.42 -10.79 1.01
N ALA A 133 -13.19 -11.64 1.69
CA ALA A 133 -14.45 -12.17 1.15
C ALA A 133 -15.45 -11.05 0.82
N ARG A 134 -15.50 -9.98 1.62
CA ARG A 134 -16.33 -8.79 1.33
C ARG A 134 -15.83 -8.05 0.08
N ALA A 135 -14.52 -7.91 -0.09
CA ALA A 135 -13.93 -7.26 -1.27
C ALA A 135 -14.19 -8.07 -2.54
N GLU A 136 -14.00 -9.40 -2.49
CA GLU A 136 -14.30 -10.32 -3.59
C GLU A 136 -15.78 -10.24 -4.00
N LYS A 137 -16.70 -10.31 -3.02
CA LYS A 137 -18.13 -10.14 -3.26
C LYS A 137 -18.45 -8.79 -3.90
N ALA A 138 -17.87 -7.71 -3.41
CA ALA A 138 -18.10 -6.38 -3.96
C ALA A 138 -17.62 -6.25 -5.40
N LEU A 139 -16.48 -6.85 -5.76
CA LEU A 139 -15.97 -6.84 -7.13
C LEU A 139 -16.85 -7.63 -8.10
N VAL A 140 -17.69 -8.54 -7.61
CA VAL A 140 -18.69 -9.25 -8.43
C VAL A 140 -19.98 -8.41 -8.57
N GLU A 141 -20.41 -7.74 -7.51
CA GLU A 141 -21.70 -7.04 -7.46
C GLU A 141 -21.64 -5.59 -7.96
N ASP A 142 -20.48 -4.95 -7.94
CA ASP A 142 -20.27 -3.54 -8.27
C ASP A 142 -19.40 -3.41 -9.52
N GLU A 143 -20.08 -3.23 -10.67
CA GLU A 143 -19.45 -3.12 -11.98
C GLU A 143 -18.47 -1.94 -12.06
N GLN A 144 -18.77 -0.82 -11.38
CA GLN A 144 -17.91 0.35 -11.38
C GLN A 144 -16.61 0.06 -10.62
N LEU A 145 -16.71 -0.54 -9.42
CA LEU A 145 -15.55 -0.95 -8.64
C LEU A 145 -14.70 -1.95 -9.44
N HIS A 146 -15.35 -2.96 -10.03
CA HIS A 146 -14.68 -3.95 -10.87
C HIS A 146 -13.90 -3.28 -12.02
N HIS A 147 -14.56 -2.39 -12.77
CA HIS A 147 -13.94 -1.72 -13.92
C HIS A 147 -12.71 -0.90 -13.51
N VAL A 148 -12.81 -0.13 -12.42
CA VAL A 148 -11.68 0.68 -11.92
C VAL A 148 -10.52 -0.21 -11.46
N CYS A 149 -10.80 -1.22 -10.65
CA CYS A 149 -9.77 -2.15 -10.17
C CYS A 149 -9.11 -2.92 -11.32
N PHE A 150 -9.89 -3.40 -12.29
CA PHE A 150 -9.38 -4.10 -13.47
C PHE A 150 -8.50 -3.18 -14.33
N GLY A 151 -8.92 -1.94 -14.56
CA GLY A 151 -8.15 -0.93 -15.28
C GLY A 151 -6.81 -0.62 -14.60
N MET A 152 -6.80 -0.45 -13.27
CA MET A 152 -5.58 -0.27 -12.47
C MET A 152 -4.64 -1.46 -12.60
N THR A 153 -5.15 -2.68 -12.41
CA THR A 153 -4.38 -3.92 -12.52
C THR A 153 -3.77 -4.07 -13.92
N ARG A 154 -4.53 -3.79 -14.99
CA ARG A 154 -4.03 -3.84 -16.36
C ARG A 154 -2.88 -2.87 -16.60
N ARG A 155 -2.97 -1.63 -16.08
CA ARG A 155 -1.88 -0.64 -16.18
C ARG A 155 -0.64 -1.09 -15.42
N ALA A 156 -0.80 -1.62 -14.21
CA ALA A 156 0.30 -2.16 -13.42
C ALA A 156 0.98 -3.35 -14.13
N LEU A 157 0.19 -4.24 -14.73
CA LEU A 157 0.70 -5.40 -15.47
C LEU A 157 1.50 -4.98 -16.72
N ARG A 158 0.99 -4.00 -17.49
CA ARG A 158 1.72 -3.41 -18.63
C ARG A 158 3.04 -2.76 -18.20
N ALA A 159 3.02 -1.98 -17.12
CA ALA A 159 4.25 -1.38 -16.58
C ALA A 159 5.27 -2.43 -16.13
N ALA A 160 4.81 -3.56 -15.57
CA ALA A 160 5.67 -4.67 -15.16
C ALA A 160 6.20 -5.50 -16.35
N ALA A 161 5.47 -5.55 -17.46
CA ALA A 161 5.87 -6.21 -18.69
C ALA A 161 7.02 -5.46 -19.39
N GLY A 162 7.06 -4.12 -19.28
CA GLY A 162 8.04 -3.26 -19.96
C GLY A 162 7.66 -2.98 -21.41
N ASP A 163 8.65 -2.71 -22.27
CA ASP A 163 8.51 -2.46 -23.73
C ASP A 163 8.24 -3.75 -24.53
N VAL A 164 7.34 -4.60 -24.03
CA VAL A 164 6.79 -5.68 -24.86
C VAL A 164 5.78 -5.02 -25.80
N GLY A 165 5.97 -5.16 -27.11
CA GLY A 165 5.11 -4.54 -28.12
C GLY A 165 3.62 -4.85 -27.93
N GLU A 166 2.74 -4.01 -28.48
CA GLU A 166 1.29 -4.05 -28.24
C GLU A 166 0.66 -5.45 -28.41
N ASP A 167 1.15 -6.25 -29.36
CA ASP A 167 0.67 -7.63 -29.61
C ASP A 167 0.94 -8.61 -28.44
N ALA A 168 1.99 -8.38 -27.64
CA ALA A 168 2.28 -9.19 -26.45
C ALA A 168 1.44 -8.76 -25.23
N ALA A 169 0.89 -7.55 -25.25
CA ALA A 169 0.04 -7.02 -24.18
C ALA A 169 -1.37 -7.64 -24.20
N ASP A 170 -1.82 -8.17 -25.34
CA ASP A 170 -3.11 -8.88 -25.47
C ASP A 170 -3.09 -10.30 -24.88
N GLY A 171 -1.90 -10.88 -24.67
CA GLY A 171 -1.72 -12.16 -23.98
C GLY A 171 -1.71 -12.08 -22.45
N LEU A 172 -1.92 -10.89 -21.88
CA LEU A 172 -1.84 -10.63 -20.44
C LEU A 172 -3.14 -10.99 -19.71
N ASP A 173 -3.06 -11.91 -18.75
CA ASP A 173 -4.21 -12.31 -17.94
C ASP A 173 -4.46 -11.33 -16.78
N THR A 174 -5.11 -10.20 -17.11
CA THR A 174 -5.45 -9.18 -16.11
C THR A 174 -6.35 -9.72 -15.01
N ALA A 175 -7.25 -10.66 -15.34
CA ALA A 175 -8.15 -11.26 -14.36
C ALA A 175 -7.35 -12.07 -13.31
N LEU A 176 -6.34 -12.83 -13.73
CA LEU A 176 -5.43 -13.49 -12.80
C LEU A 176 -4.61 -12.50 -11.97
N ALA A 177 -4.15 -11.40 -12.57
CA ALA A 177 -3.39 -10.38 -11.86
C ALA A 177 -4.20 -9.63 -10.78
N MET A 178 -5.54 -9.63 -10.87
CA MET A 178 -6.42 -9.00 -9.87
C MET A 178 -6.25 -9.61 -8.47
N GLU A 179 -5.82 -10.87 -8.36
CA GLU A 179 -5.55 -11.52 -7.07
C GLU A 179 -4.59 -10.71 -6.18
N TYR A 180 -3.64 -10.00 -6.78
CA TYR A 180 -2.73 -9.11 -6.05
C TYR A 180 -3.49 -7.95 -5.42
N LEU A 181 -4.30 -7.23 -6.20
CA LEU A 181 -5.06 -6.08 -5.73
C LEU A 181 -6.15 -6.51 -4.72
N ILE A 182 -6.81 -7.63 -4.97
CA ILE A 182 -7.80 -8.23 -4.06
C ILE A 182 -7.18 -8.52 -2.69
N ALA A 183 -5.94 -9.01 -2.65
CA ALA A 183 -5.23 -9.25 -1.40
C ALA A 183 -4.93 -7.94 -0.63
N GLU A 184 -4.74 -6.81 -1.31
CA GLU A 184 -4.46 -5.52 -0.67
C GLU A 184 -5.71 -4.76 -0.21
N LEU A 185 -6.85 -4.93 -0.90
CA LEU A 185 -8.10 -4.22 -0.59
C LEU A 185 -8.50 -4.24 0.90
N PRO A 186 -8.37 -5.36 1.66
CA PRO A 186 -8.66 -5.37 3.09
C PRO A 186 -7.99 -4.25 3.89
N PHE A 187 -6.74 -3.88 3.56
CA PHE A 187 -6.01 -2.81 4.25
C PHE A 187 -6.54 -1.42 3.89
N PHE A 188 -7.08 -1.24 2.69
CA PHE A 188 -7.76 0.00 2.33
C PHE A 188 -9.15 0.11 2.97
N VAL A 189 -9.76 -1.00 3.35
CA VAL A 189 -11.11 -1.03 3.91
C VAL A 189 -11.09 -0.92 5.43
N ASP A 190 -10.29 -1.71 6.13
CA ASP A 190 -10.31 -1.77 7.60
C ASP A 190 -9.00 -2.35 8.16
N THR A 191 -7.89 -1.62 7.98
CA THR A 191 -6.64 -1.88 8.71
C THR A 191 -6.82 -1.91 10.24
N PRO A 192 -7.66 -1.04 10.87
CA PRO A 192 -7.90 -1.08 12.31
C PRO A 192 -8.26 -2.47 12.83
N SER A 193 -9.17 -3.17 12.16
CA SER A 193 -9.56 -4.54 12.54
C SER A 193 -8.45 -5.57 12.28
N ILE A 194 -7.64 -5.40 11.23
CA ILE A 194 -6.55 -6.35 10.89
C ILE A 194 -5.39 -6.24 11.88
N LEU A 195 -4.99 -5.02 12.24
CA LEU A 195 -3.80 -4.75 13.08
C LEU A 195 -4.14 -4.44 14.54
N ASN A 196 -5.42 -4.51 14.90
CA ASN A 196 -5.97 -4.20 16.22
C ASN A 196 -5.50 -2.81 16.73
N VAL A 197 -5.82 -1.78 15.95
CA VAL A 197 -5.52 -0.36 16.27
C VAL A 197 -6.80 0.47 16.29
N PRO A 198 -6.88 1.58 17.05
CA PRO A 198 -8.11 2.36 17.18
C PRO A 198 -8.58 3.01 15.87
N SER A 199 -7.64 3.58 15.12
CA SER A 199 -7.84 4.16 13.80
C SER A 199 -6.57 4.02 12.96
N SER A 200 -6.66 4.11 11.63
CA SER A 200 -5.49 3.92 10.76
C SER A 200 -5.58 4.75 9.48
N ILE A 201 -4.44 5.32 9.07
CA ILE A 201 -4.23 5.91 7.76
C ILE A 201 -3.46 4.94 6.88
N VAL A 202 -4.03 4.56 5.73
CA VAL A 202 -3.26 3.95 4.64
C VAL A 202 -2.71 5.04 3.73
N SER A 203 -1.40 5.00 3.50
CA SER A 203 -0.70 6.03 2.74
C SER A 203 -0.14 5.49 1.43
N TYR A 204 -0.18 6.31 0.37
CA TYR A 204 0.46 6.00 -0.89
C TYR A 204 0.95 7.27 -1.59
N HIS A 205 1.99 7.15 -2.42
CA HIS A 205 2.64 8.27 -3.11
C HIS A 205 2.02 8.63 -4.46
N ALA A 206 1.02 7.86 -4.88
CA ALA A 206 0.29 8.05 -6.12
C ALA A 206 -1.21 7.89 -5.86
N PRO A 207 -2.08 8.52 -6.68
CA PRO A 207 -3.52 8.33 -6.59
C PRO A 207 -3.92 6.85 -6.74
N VAL A 208 -4.86 6.41 -5.91
CA VAL A 208 -5.44 5.06 -5.94
C VAL A 208 -6.91 5.21 -6.34
N GLU A 209 -7.26 4.88 -7.59
CA GLU A 209 -8.56 5.24 -8.17
C GLU A 209 -9.75 4.60 -7.44
N PHE A 210 -9.63 3.34 -7.00
CA PHE A 210 -10.71 2.70 -6.24
C PHE A 210 -10.90 3.33 -4.84
N ALA A 211 -9.89 4.03 -4.29
CA ALA A 211 -10.00 4.66 -2.98
C ALA A 211 -11.13 5.70 -3.00
N ASP A 212 -11.23 6.49 -4.05
CA ASP A 212 -12.30 7.47 -4.21
C ASP A 212 -13.69 6.80 -4.10
N LEU A 213 -13.90 5.64 -4.71
CA LEU A 213 -15.17 4.90 -4.63
C LEU A 213 -15.48 4.42 -3.20
N ILE A 214 -14.53 3.78 -2.52
CA ILE A 214 -14.76 3.15 -1.21
C ILE A 214 -14.81 4.14 -0.05
N TYR A 215 -14.13 5.29 -0.17
CA TYR A 215 -14.10 6.32 0.88
C TYR A 215 -15.19 7.39 0.71
N THR A 216 -15.76 7.56 -0.49
CA THR A 216 -16.93 8.44 -0.71
C THR A 216 -18.27 7.70 -0.64
N GLY A 217 -18.25 6.38 -0.45
CA GLY A 217 -19.45 5.55 -0.35
C GLY A 217 -20.18 5.34 -1.68
N ARG A 218 -19.50 5.59 -2.81
CA ARG A 218 -20.02 5.34 -4.17
C ARG A 218 -19.93 3.88 -4.59
N SER A 219 -19.25 3.04 -3.81
CA SER A 219 -19.24 1.59 -3.97
C SER A 219 -20.02 0.87 -2.87
N VAL A 220 -20.43 -0.36 -3.16
CA VAL A 220 -20.94 -1.31 -2.14
C VAL A 220 -19.84 -1.71 -1.14
N LEU A 221 -18.57 -1.69 -1.56
CA LEU A 221 -17.42 -1.77 -0.67
C LEU A 221 -17.17 -0.39 -0.05
N ARG A 222 -17.12 -0.34 1.27
CA ARG A 222 -16.95 0.91 2.03
C ARG A 222 -15.91 0.75 3.10
N ALA A 223 -15.00 1.72 3.19
CA ALA A 223 -14.02 1.81 4.26
C ALA A 223 -14.72 1.97 5.63
N ALA A 224 -14.12 1.40 6.67
CA ALA A 224 -14.56 1.58 8.04
C ALA A 224 -14.44 3.05 8.47
N GLY A 225 -15.28 3.50 9.40
CA GLY A 225 -15.29 4.90 9.83
C GLY A 225 -13.97 5.37 10.46
N ASN A 226 -13.20 4.46 11.04
CA ASN A 226 -11.88 4.68 11.63
C ASN A 226 -10.71 4.35 10.68
N GLN A 227 -11.00 4.06 9.41
CA GLN A 227 -10.00 3.91 8.36
C GLN A 227 -9.97 5.20 7.51
N GLY A 228 -8.76 5.67 7.18
CA GLY A 228 -8.55 6.82 6.30
C GLY A 228 -7.49 6.53 5.23
N HIS A 229 -7.51 7.32 4.16
CA HIS A 229 -6.51 7.29 3.10
C HIS A 229 -5.94 8.68 2.84
N VAL A 230 -4.63 8.75 2.63
CA VAL A 230 -3.90 9.97 2.28
C VAL A 230 -3.02 9.74 1.05
N LEU A 231 -2.98 10.75 0.20
CA LEU A 231 -1.92 10.89 -0.79
C LEU A 231 -0.72 11.55 -0.12
N LEU A 232 0.45 10.91 -0.20
CA LEU A 232 1.70 11.47 0.27
C LEU A 232 2.40 12.22 -0.85
N ASN A 233 2.59 13.51 -0.64
CA ASN A 233 3.44 14.34 -1.49
C ASN A 233 4.79 14.53 -0.81
N GLU A 234 5.88 14.32 -1.54
CA GLU A 234 7.21 14.60 -1.01
C GLU A 234 7.45 16.11 -0.95
N GLY A 235 7.91 16.61 0.21
CA GLY A 235 8.53 17.91 0.28
C GLY A 235 9.86 17.85 -0.46
N ASN A 236 10.15 18.84 -1.32
CA ASN A 236 11.43 18.90 -2.03
C ASN A 236 12.55 18.95 -0.97
N PRO A 237 13.48 17.97 -0.91
CA PRO A 237 14.57 18.06 0.05
C PRO A 237 15.36 19.33 -0.30
N LEU A 238 15.51 20.22 0.69
CA LEU A 238 16.42 21.35 0.57
C LEU A 238 17.79 20.79 0.14
N ARG A 239 18.23 21.19 -1.05
CA ARG A 239 19.54 20.81 -1.62
C ARG A 239 20.67 21.42 -0.81
#